data_AF-A0A8J6DHZ7-F1
#
_entry.id   AF-A0A8J6DHZ7-F1
#
_cell.length_a   1.000
_cell.length_b   1.000
_cell.length_c   1.000
_cell.angle_alpha   90.00
_cell.angle_beta   90.00
_cell.angle_gamma   90.00
#
_symmetry.space_group_name_H-M   'P 1'
#
loop_
_entity.id
_entity.type
_entity.pdbx_description
1 polymer ?
#
loop_
_entity_poly.entity_id
_entity_poly.type
_entity_poly.pdbx_seq_one_letter_code
_entity_poly.pdbx_strand_id
1 'polypeptide(L)'
;VGVQMRLEFLQRTFWAVTQQDLDCFVIDHNGFILISKRPQEMGRFLGEVDGALMTQLLSVRVFSQVTMYDYQAMCKPSSPRHNAAQPLVSPLPALLSATRWLVDELWLLLLEWSAWGSWHAGGGADAPPLLSVPPAHKHKKQDQLQPCDTEYPVFLHQAAIREANGIIECGACRKMFVMQQIPKSNLLLLVTDSICDCSVFPPVLQKATEVKYILAVLQDVRG
;
A
#
# COMPACT_ATOMS: atom_id res chain seq x y z
N VAL A 1 7.30 -33.86 -5.10
CA VAL A 1 6.13 -34.17 -5.95
C VAL A 1 4.98 -33.28 -5.49
N GLY A 2 4.40 -32.49 -6.38
CA GLY A 2 3.23 -31.66 -6.09
C GLY A 2 2.07 -32.08 -6.99
N VAL A 3 0.85 -32.05 -6.47
CA VAL A 3 -0.37 -32.35 -7.25
C VAL A 3 -1.22 -31.09 -7.28
N GLN A 4 -1.58 -30.63 -8.48
CA GLN A 4 -2.56 -29.57 -8.65
C GLN A 4 -3.96 -30.19 -8.69
N MET A 5 -4.69 -30.06 -7.59
CA MET A 5 -6.07 -30.55 -7.50
C MET A 5 -7.04 -29.60 -8.22
N ARG A 6 -8.01 -30.16 -8.96
CA ARG A 6 -9.13 -29.40 -9.53
C ARG A 6 -10.25 -29.25 -8.50
N LEU A 7 -10.54 -28.01 -8.14
CA LEU A 7 -11.50 -27.64 -7.09
C LEU A 7 -12.93 -28.13 -7.35
N GLU A 8 -13.33 -28.19 -8.63
CA GLU A 8 -14.67 -28.60 -9.05
C GLU A 8 -15.04 -30.01 -8.57
N PHE A 9 -14.08 -30.93 -8.50
CA PHE A 9 -14.31 -32.29 -8.02
C PHE A 9 -14.55 -32.32 -6.52
N LEU A 10 -13.76 -31.57 -5.75
CA LEU A 10 -13.89 -31.50 -4.29
C LEU A 10 -15.21 -30.83 -3.88
N GLN A 11 -15.60 -29.76 -4.57
CA GLN A 11 -16.87 -29.08 -4.31
C GLN A 11 -18.08 -30.00 -4.51
N ARG A 12 -18.13 -30.78 -5.59
CA ARG A 12 -19.27 -31.67 -5.86
C ARG A 12 -19.48 -32.71 -4.77
N THR A 13 -18.40 -33.33 -4.28
CA THR A 13 -18.48 -34.33 -3.22
C THR A 13 -18.81 -33.70 -1.87
N PHE A 14 -18.28 -32.52 -1.60
CA PHE A 14 -18.48 -31.82 -0.33
C PHE A 14 -19.91 -31.29 -0.17
N TRP A 15 -20.49 -30.67 -1.22
CA TRP A 15 -21.85 -30.10 -1.16
C TRP A 15 -22.99 -31.12 -1.22
N ALA A 16 -22.70 -32.37 -1.61
CA ALA A 16 -23.70 -33.43 -1.60
C ALA A 16 -24.23 -33.75 -0.19
N VAL A 17 -23.51 -33.32 0.87
CA VAL A 17 -23.78 -33.69 2.27
C VAL A 17 -24.17 -32.48 3.14
N THR A 18 -24.07 -31.26 2.62
CA THR A 18 -24.32 -30.04 3.41
C THR A 18 -25.80 -29.64 3.44
N GLN A 19 -26.33 -29.37 4.62
CA GLN A 19 -27.65 -28.75 4.78
C GLN A 19 -27.64 -27.30 4.28
N GLN A 20 -28.80 -26.78 3.88
CA GLN A 20 -28.91 -25.42 3.32
C GLN A 20 -28.55 -24.33 4.34
N ASP A 21 -28.69 -24.62 5.63
CA ASP A 21 -28.59 -23.66 6.74
C ASP A 21 -27.17 -23.55 7.34
N LEU A 22 -26.20 -24.31 6.82
CA LEU A 22 -24.82 -24.29 7.31
C LEU A 22 -23.87 -23.70 6.25
N ASP A 23 -22.93 -22.88 6.72
CA ASP A 23 -21.77 -22.44 5.98
C ASP A 23 -20.57 -23.33 6.36
N CYS A 24 -19.97 -23.98 5.38
CA CYS A 24 -18.84 -24.88 5.55
C CYS A 24 -17.61 -24.34 4.81
N PHE A 25 -16.48 -24.30 5.50
CA PHE A 25 -15.20 -23.81 4.97
C PHE A 25 -14.12 -24.87 5.16
N VAL A 26 -13.27 -25.02 4.15
CA VAL A 26 -11.94 -25.63 4.34
C VAL A 26 -10.93 -24.52 4.28
N ILE A 27 -10.20 -24.32 5.37
CA ILE A 27 -9.19 -23.27 5.51
C ILE A 27 -7.81 -23.88 5.72
N ASP A 28 -6.76 -23.14 5.36
CA ASP A 28 -5.39 -23.50 5.71
C ASP A 28 -5.03 -23.10 7.15
N HIS A 29 -3.83 -23.48 7.58
CA HIS A 29 -3.29 -23.11 8.89
C HIS A 29 -3.02 -21.60 9.07
N ASN A 30 -3.12 -20.79 8.01
CA ASN A 30 -2.98 -19.33 8.02
C ASN A 30 -4.35 -18.61 8.02
N GLY A 31 -5.46 -19.36 7.94
CA GLY A 31 -6.82 -18.83 7.93
C GLY A 31 -7.31 -18.37 6.55
N PHE A 32 -6.70 -18.79 5.44
CA PHE A 32 -7.21 -18.55 4.09
C PHE A 32 -8.19 -19.64 3.66
N ILE A 33 -9.28 -19.22 3.02
CA ILE A 33 -10.35 -20.11 2.57
C ILE A 33 -9.93 -20.80 1.26
N LEU A 34 -9.83 -22.13 1.28
CA LEU A 34 -9.57 -22.95 0.09
C LEU A 34 -10.85 -23.47 -0.56
N ILE A 35 -11.84 -23.83 0.26
CA ILE A 35 -13.15 -24.32 -0.20
C ILE A 35 -14.23 -23.57 0.58
N SER A 36 -15.18 -22.99 -0.15
CA SER A 36 -16.42 -22.42 0.38
C SER A 36 -17.58 -22.69 -0.59
N LYS A 37 -18.82 -22.63 -0.07
CA LYS A 37 -20.08 -22.70 -0.84
C LYS A 37 -20.17 -21.57 -1.85
N ARG A 38 -19.62 -20.41 -1.48
CA ARG A 38 -19.60 -19.17 -2.28
C ARG A 38 -18.21 -18.97 -2.90
N PRO A 39 -18.08 -19.01 -4.24
CA PRO A 39 -16.76 -18.96 -4.88
C PRO A 39 -16.01 -17.64 -4.67
N GLN A 40 -16.72 -16.54 -4.44
CA GLN A 40 -16.14 -15.22 -4.16
C GLN A 40 -15.39 -15.12 -2.83
N GLU A 41 -15.51 -16.12 -1.96
CA GLU A 41 -14.81 -16.19 -0.67
C GLU A 41 -13.48 -16.95 -0.76
N MET A 42 -13.29 -17.74 -1.81
CA MET A 42 -12.10 -18.58 -1.97
C MET A 42 -10.87 -17.70 -2.23
N GLY A 43 -9.77 -18.03 -1.55
CA GLY A 43 -8.53 -17.26 -1.55
C GLY A 43 -8.55 -16.02 -0.66
N ARG A 44 -9.69 -15.69 -0.02
CA ARG A 44 -9.77 -14.58 0.94
C ARG A 44 -9.44 -15.07 2.35
N PHE A 45 -9.01 -14.13 3.19
CA PHE A 45 -8.77 -14.40 4.60
C PHE A 45 -10.10 -14.55 5.34
N LEU A 46 -10.23 -15.57 6.18
CA LEU A 46 -11.47 -15.85 6.91
C LEU A 46 -11.92 -14.65 7.75
N GLY A 47 -11.01 -13.91 8.38
CA GLY A 47 -11.36 -12.73 9.17
C GLY A 47 -11.93 -11.56 8.37
N GLU A 48 -11.67 -11.51 7.06
CA GLU A 48 -12.27 -10.52 6.15
C GLU A 48 -13.69 -10.91 5.75
N VAL A 49 -13.97 -12.22 5.67
CA VAL A 49 -15.28 -12.78 5.28
C VAL A 49 -16.22 -12.88 6.49
N ASP A 50 -15.72 -13.43 7.60
CA ASP A 50 -16.44 -13.60 8.86
C ASP A 50 -15.57 -13.16 10.05
N GLY A 51 -15.61 -11.86 10.36
CA GLY A 51 -14.86 -11.26 11.46
C GLY A 51 -15.30 -11.79 12.84
N ALA A 52 -16.56 -12.15 13.01
CA ALA A 52 -17.09 -12.71 14.26
C ALA A 52 -16.45 -14.08 14.55
N LEU A 53 -16.40 -14.94 13.54
CA LEU A 53 -15.81 -16.27 13.64
C LEU A 53 -14.30 -16.20 13.90
N MET A 54 -13.57 -15.35 13.17
CA MET A 54 -12.12 -15.16 13.40
C MET A 54 -11.84 -14.60 14.80
N THR A 55 -12.61 -13.61 15.25
CA THR A 55 -12.48 -13.03 16.60
C THR A 55 -12.70 -14.10 17.68
N GLN A 56 -13.67 -14.97 17.48
CA GLN A 56 -13.92 -16.06 18.42
C GLN A 56 -12.82 -17.13 18.38
N LEU A 57 -12.32 -17.50 17.20
CA LEU A 57 -11.21 -18.44 17.08
C LEU A 57 -9.92 -17.92 17.75
N LEU A 58 -9.71 -16.60 17.75
CA LEU A 58 -8.66 -15.94 18.50
C LEU A 58 -8.92 -15.98 20.02
N SER A 59 -10.15 -15.72 20.45
CA SER A 59 -10.51 -15.71 21.87
C SER A 59 -10.33 -17.08 22.54
N VAL A 60 -10.69 -18.16 21.83
CA VAL A 60 -10.48 -19.55 22.28
C VAL A 60 -9.09 -20.11 21.97
N ARG A 61 -8.17 -19.26 21.48
CA ARG A 61 -6.77 -19.59 21.14
C ARG A 61 -6.57 -20.68 20.08
N VAL A 62 -7.58 -20.96 19.27
CA VAL A 62 -7.42 -21.83 18.08
C VAL A 62 -6.45 -21.21 17.09
N PHE A 63 -6.53 -19.88 16.94
CA PHE A 63 -5.57 -19.08 16.20
C PHE A 63 -4.79 -18.19 17.16
N SER A 64 -3.54 -17.91 16.80
CA SER A 64 -2.72 -16.86 17.40
C SER A 64 -2.38 -15.79 16.39
N GLN A 65 -2.45 -14.54 16.82
CA GLN A 65 -1.96 -13.39 16.07
C GLN A 65 -0.47 -13.17 16.36
N VAL A 66 0.34 -13.06 15.32
CA VAL A 66 1.77 -12.74 15.39
C VAL A 66 2.04 -11.55 14.48
N THR A 67 2.74 -10.54 14.98
CA THR A 67 3.13 -9.39 14.16
C THR A 67 4.37 -9.74 13.33
N MET A 68 4.29 -9.55 12.02
CA MET A 68 5.42 -9.64 11.09
C MET A 68 5.90 -8.25 10.71
N TYR A 69 7.21 -8.12 10.50
CA TYR A 69 7.87 -6.89 10.08
C TYR A 69 8.47 -7.07 8.68
N ASP A 70 8.17 -6.14 7.78
CA ASP A 70 8.76 -6.02 6.45
C ASP A 70 9.61 -4.75 6.39
N TYR A 71 10.94 -4.94 6.41
CA TYR A 71 11.95 -3.89 6.33
C TYR A 71 12.30 -3.48 4.89
N GLN A 72 11.62 -4.06 3.89
CA GLN A 72 11.88 -3.82 2.47
C GLN A 72 10.65 -3.26 1.74
N ALA A 73 9.66 -2.78 2.50
CA ALA A 73 8.44 -2.22 1.97
C ALA A 73 8.67 -0.84 1.31
N MET A 74 7.74 -0.47 0.43
CA MET A 74 7.75 0.81 -0.28
C MET A 74 6.45 1.57 0.05
N CYS A 75 6.58 2.66 0.81
CA CYS A 75 5.44 3.47 1.26
C CYS A 75 5.32 4.75 0.44
N LYS A 76 4.10 5.29 0.40
CA LYS A 76 3.91 6.68 -0.04
C LYS A 76 4.40 7.62 1.06
N PRO A 77 5.20 8.64 0.75
CA PRO A 77 5.67 9.58 1.74
C PRO A 77 4.49 10.31 2.38
N SER A 78 4.46 10.34 3.71
CA SER A 78 3.58 11.23 4.46
C SER A 78 4.06 12.67 4.24
N SER A 79 3.22 13.53 3.65
CA SER A 79 3.62 14.92 3.41
C SER A 79 3.64 15.70 4.73
N PRO A 80 4.80 16.31 5.04
CA PRO A 80 4.88 17.75 4.98
C PRO A 80 6.06 18.16 4.10
N ARG A 81 5.74 18.95 3.10
CA ARG A 81 6.64 19.39 2.04
C ARG A 81 7.64 20.42 2.58
N HIS A 82 8.77 20.00 3.14
CA HIS A 82 9.95 20.86 3.27
C HIS A 82 10.74 20.77 1.97
N ASN A 83 10.28 21.49 0.94
CA ASN A 83 11.08 21.72 -0.25
C ASN A 83 12.31 22.54 0.17
N ALA A 84 13.49 21.95 0.21
CA ALA A 84 14.77 22.67 0.19
C ALA A 84 15.08 23.27 -1.21
N ALA A 85 14.23 22.98 -2.20
CA ALA A 85 14.27 23.63 -3.50
C ALA A 85 13.70 25.06 -3.35
N GLN A 86 14.59 26.03 -3.29
CA GLN A 86 14.22 27.44 -3.47
C GLN A 86 13.43 27.57 -4.78
N PRO A 87 12.28 28.27 -4.80
CA PRO A 87 11.57 28.50 -6.04
C PRO A 87 12.51 29.23 -6.98
N LEU A 88 12.69 28.69 -8.19
CA LEU A 88 13.46 29.35 -9.25
C LEU A 88 12.93 30.78 -9.36
N VAL A 89 13.78 31.73 -9.01
CA VAL A 89 13.49 33.16 -9.13
C VAL A 89 13.06 33.38 -10.58
N SER A 90 11.94 34.07 -10.76
CA SER A 90 11.36 34.40 -12.07
C SER A 90 12.48 34.80 -13.05
N PRO A 91 12.45 34.38 -14.34
CA PRO A 91 13.49 34.73 -15.31
C PRO A 91 13.55 36.24 -15.60
N LEU A 92 12.56 37.01 -15.13
CA LEU A 92 12.45 38.46 -15.33
C LEU A 92 13.61 39.26 -14.69
N PRO A 93 13.98 39.08 -13.41
CA PRO A 93 15.15 39.75 -12.83
C PRO A 93 16.46 39.40 -13.54
N ALA A 94 16.63 38.17 -14.03
CA ALA A 94 17.82 37.80 -14.81
C ALA A 94 17.87 38.52 -16.17
N LEU A 95 16.72 38.68 -16.83
CA LEU A 95 16.59 39.51 -18.04
C LEU A 95 16.84 41.00 -17.74
N LEU A 96 16.32 41.51 -16.62
CA LEU A 96 16.51 42.91 -16.21
C LEU A 96 17.97 43.21 -15.85
N SER A 97 18.69 42.27 -15.23
CA SER A 97 20.13 42.43 -14.98
C SER A 97 20.93 42.37 -16.28
N ALA A 98 20.60 41.48 -17.21
CA ALA A 98 21.27 41.39 -18.50
C ALA A 98 21.05 42.65 -19.35
N THR A 99 19.83 43.18 -19.35
CA THR A 99 19.52 44.44 -20.07
C THR A 99 20.20 45.64 -19.43
N ARG A 100 20.27 45.73 -18.09
CA ARG A 100 21.05 46.77 -17.41
C ARG A 100 22.53 46.69 -17.74
N TRP A 101 23.12 45.49 -17.71
CA TRP A 101 24.51 45.28 -18.10
C TRP A 101 24.78 45.71 -19.55
N LEU A 102 23.89 45.37 -20.49
CA LEU A 102 23.99 45.81 -21.88
C LEU A 102 23.90 47.34 -22.02
N VAL A 103 23.09 48.01 -21.20
CA VAL A 103 22.98 49.48 -21.20
C VAL A 103 24.24 50.12 -20.63
N ASP A 104 24.82 49.57 -19.56
CA ASP A 104 26.08 50.06 -19.00
C ASP A 104 27.24 49.91 -20.00
N GLU A 105 27.33 48.76 -20.68
CA GLU A 105 28.35 48.57 -21.73
C GLU A 105 28.12 49.49 -22.94
N LEU A 106 26.87 49.71 -23.34
CA LEU A 106 26.54 50.67 -24.39
C LEU A 106 26.92 52.10 -23.97
N TRP A 107 26.75 52.45 -22.70
CA TRP A 107 27.11 53.77 -22.17
C TRP A 107 28.63 53.98 -22.17
N LEU A 108 29.40 52.97 -21.77
CA LEU A 108 30.87 52.97 -21.86
C LEU A 108 31.35 53.08 -23.31
N LEU A 109 30.74 52.32 -24.22
CA LEU A 109 31.01 52.40 -25.67
C LEU A 109 30.66 53.77 -26.25
N LEU A 110 29.56 54.40 -25.83
CA LEU A 110 29.17 55.75 -26.25
C LEU A 110 30.14 56.82 -25.72
N LEU A 111 30.65 56.65 -24.50
CA LEU A 111 31.70 57.51 -23.94
C LEU A 111 33.02 57.37 -24.72
N GLU A 112 33.45 56.16 -25.05
CA GLU A 112 34.63 55.90 -25.89
C GLU A 112 34.45 56.44 -27.32
N TRP A 113 33.26 56.27 -27.90
CA TRP A 113 32.93 56.78 -29.25
C TRP A 113 32.84 58.30 -29.29
N SER A 114 32.37 58.94 -28.22
CA SER A 114 32.37 60.41 -28.11
C SER A 114 33.79 61.01 -28.02
N ALA A 115 34.76 60.22 -27.54
CA ALA A 115 36.17 60.60 -27.47
C ALA A 115 36.94 60.30 -28.78
N TRP A 116 36.40 59.48 -29.66
CA TRP A 116 36.98 59.17 -30.98
C TRP A 116 36.06 59.66 -32.10
N GLY A 117 35.93 60.98 -32.18
CA GLY A 117 35.40 61.63 -33.37
C GLY A 117 36.28 61.32 -34.58
N SER A 118 35.69 60.58 -35.53
CA SER A 118 35.99 60.57 -36.97
C SER A 118 36.82 59.39 -37.52
N TRP A 119 36.47 59.08 -38.78
CA TRP A 119 37.19 58.28 -39.79
C TRP A 119 36.73 56.82 -40.00
N HIS A 120 35.69 56.75 -40.83
CA HIS A 120 35.48 55.83 -41.97
C HIS A 120 34.83 54.45 -41.82
N ALA A 121 33.56 54.43 -42.26
CA ALA A 121 33.11 53.79 -43.51
C ALA A 121 33.50 52.32 -43.78
N GLY A 122 32.46 51.49 -43.89
CA GLY A 122 32.42 50.44 -44.92
C GLY A 122 31.91 49.07 -44.48
N GLY A 123 30.59 48.86 -44.65
CA GLY A 123 30.02 47.70 -45.36
C GLY A 123 30.10 46.29 -44.74
N GLY A 124 28.95 45.60 -44.78
CA GLY A 124 28.92 44.16 -45.12
C GLY A 124 28.28 43.22 -44.09
N ALA A 125 26.97 42.99 -44.28
CA ALA A 125 26.24 41.72 -44.29
C ALA A 125 26.73 40.48 -43.51
N ASP A 126 25.82 39.84 -42.75
CA ASP A 126 25.28 38.49 -43.00
C ASP A 126 24.78 37.79 -41.70
N ALA A 127 23.53 37.33 -41.73
CA ALA A 127 22.91 36.40 -40.75
C ALA A 127 23.03 34.97 -41.29
N PRO A 128 23.18 33.89 -40.47
CA PRO A 128 22.03 33.08 -39.98
C PRO A 128 22.39 32.18 -38.74
N PRO A 129 21.76 31.01 -38.42
CA PRO A 129 20.36 30.64 -38.22
C PRO A 129 20.03 29.93 -36.86
N LEU A 130 18.73 29.87 -36.53
CA LEU A 130 17.95 28.76 -35.91
C LEU A 130 18.38 28.10 -34.57
N LEU A 131 17.44 28.08 -33.59
CA LEU A 131 17.23 26.92 -32.70
C LEU A 131 15.76 26.85 -32.29
N SER A 132 15.03 25.92 -32.90
CA SER A 132 13.68 25.49 -32.52
C SER A 132 13.74 24.67 -31.23
N VAL A 133 13.03 25.14 -30.21
CA VAL A 133 12.86 24.45 -28.92
C VAL A 133 11.72 23.42 -29.06
N PRO A 134 11.96 22.10 -28.91
CA PRO A 134 10.87 21.14 -28.80
C PRO A 134 10.18 21.24 -27.42
N PRO A 135 8.87 21.01 -27.33
CA PRO A 135 8.14 21.09 -26.07
C PRO A 135 8.56 19.94 -25.13
N ALA A 136 8.86 20.29 -23.89
CA ALA A 136 9.19 19.35 -22.82
C ALA A 136 8.05 18.33 -22.61
N HIS A 137 8.40 17.04 -22.68
CA HIS A 137 7.50 15.95 -22.32
C HIS A 137 7.06 16.09 -20.86
N LYS A 138 5.74 16.20 -20.64
CA LYS A 138 5.13 16.13 -19.30
C LYS A 138 5.36 14.73 -18.74
N HIS A 139 6.35 14.59 -17.86
CA HIS A 139 6.47 13.39 -17.04
C HIS A 139 5.23 13.26 -16.16
N LYS A 140 4.47 12.18 -16.40
CA LYS A 140 3.39 11.72 -15.52
C LYS A 140 4.00 11.57 -14.13
N LYS A 141 3.46 12.30 -13.16
CA LYS A 141 3.90 12.30 -11.77
C LYS A 141 3.67 10.90 -11.20
N GLN A 142 4.65 10.03 -11.35
CA GLN A 142 4.65 8.73 -10.70
C GLN A 142 4.66 9.01 -9.20
N ASP A 143 3.73 8.41 -8.45
CA ASP A 143 3.72 8.49 -7.00
C ASP A 143 5.11 8.06 -6.53
N GLN A 144 5.87 9.01 -5.98
CA GLN A 144 7.23 8.79 -5.54
C GLN A 144 7.15 7.91 -4.30
N LEU A 145 7.41 6.61 -4.46
CA LEU A 145 7.49 5.67 -3.35
C LEU A 145 8.87 5.79 -2.69
N GLN A 146 8.92 5.57 -1.38
CA GLN A 146 10.15 5.54 -0.60
C GLN A 146 10.23 4.25 0.22
N PRO A 147 11.44 3.73 0.48
CA PRO A 147 11.63 2.63 1.43
C PRO A 147 11.05 2.99 2.79
N CYS A 148 10.35 2.05 3.41
CA CYS A 148 9.77 2.18 4.74
C CYS A 148 9.73 0.81 5.40
N ASP A 149 9.64 0.81 6.73
CA ASP A 149 9.40 -0.40 7.50
C ASP A 149 7.90 -0.51 7.75
N THR A 150 7.31 -1.67 7.49
CA THR A 150 5.90 -1.93 7.75
C THR A 150 5.73 -3.12 8.67
N GLU A 151 4.69 -3.10 9.48
CA GLU A 151 4.28 -4.25 10.29
C GLU A 151 2.87 -4.68 9.88
N TYR A 152 2.60 -5.98 9.95
CA TYR A 152 1.29 -6.54 9.66
C TYR A 152 1.00 -7.77 10.52
N PRO A 153 -0.25 -7.95 10.97
CA PRO A 153 -0.63 -9.13 11.74
C PRO A 153 -0.77 -10.35 10.81
N VAL A 154 -0.20 -11.47 11.22
CA VAL A 154 -0.36 -12.78 10.61
C VAL A 154 -1.05 -13.71 11.61
N PHE A 155 -1.93 -14.56 11.11
CA PHE A 155 -2.70 -15.49 11.92
C PHE A 155 -2.23 -16.91 11.65
N LEU A 156 -1.98 -17.66 12.73
CA LEU A 156 -1.48 -19.03 12.66
C LEU A 156 -2.30 -19.93 13.57
N HIS A 157 -2.69 -21.09 13.05
CA HIS A 157 -3.39 -22.11 13.82
C HIS A 157 -2.46 -22.80 14.82
N GLN A 158 -2.93 -22.98 16.05
CA GLN A 158 -2.21 -23.71 17.09
C GLN A 158 -2.41 -25.22 16.95
N ALA A 159 -1.37 -25.94 16.50
CA ALA A 159 -1.42 -27.38 16.25
C ALA A 159 -1.75 -28.27 17.48
N ALA A 160 -1.69 -27.72 18.68
CA ALA A 160 -2.12 -28.41 19.90
C ALA A 160 -3.65 -28.60 19.96
N ILE A 161 -4.41 -27.76 19.28
CA ILE A 161 -5.88 -27.75 19.32
C ILE A 161 -6.41 -28.37 18.03
N ARG A 162 -6.78 -29.65 18.08
CA ARG A 162 -7.29 -30.38 16.90
C ARG A 162 -8.76 -30.15 16.62
N GLU A 163 -9.52 -29.86 17.67
CA GLU A 163 -10.97 -29.70 17.62
C GLU A 163 -11.35 -28.55 18.54
N ALA A 164 -12.28 -27.73 18.08
CA ALA A 164 -12.85 -26.65 18.86
C ALA A 164 -14.29 -26.43 18.45
N ASN A 165 -15.14 -26.09 19.40
CA ASN A 165 -16.51 -25.67 19.15
C ASN A 165 -16.86 -24.51 20.06
N GLY A 166 -17.92 -23.79 19.71
CA GLY A 166 -18.37 -22.69 20.53
C GLY A 166 -19.58 -21.99 19.97
N ILE A 167 -20.02 -21.00 20.74
CA ILE A 167 -21.18 -20.18 20.43
C ILE A 167 -20.72 -18.72 20.46
N ILE A 168 -21.04 -18.00 19.40
CA ILE A 168 -20.78 -16.58 19.22
C ILE A 168 -22.07 -15.84 19.52
N GLU A 169 -22.01 -14.90 20.46
CA GLU A 169 -23.15 -14.05 20.82
C GLU A 169 -23.15 -12.80 19.95
N CYS A 170 -24.10 -12.71 19.01
CA CYS A 170 -24.21 -11.62 18.04
C CYS A 170 -25.24 -10.55 18.48
N GLY A 171 -25.60 -10.54 19.77
CA GLY A 171 -26.63 -9.68 20.35
C GLY A 171 -28.03 -10.27 20.24
N ALA A 172 -28.62 -10.24 19.05
CA ALA A 172 -30.00 -10.68 18.83
C ALA A 172 -30.15 -12.19 18.54
N CYS A 173 -29.05 -12.85 18.13
CA CYS A 173 -29.01 -14.28 17.85
C CYS A 173 -27.67 -14.88 18.29
N ARG A 174 -27.60 -16.21 18.26
CA ARG A 174 -26.43 -16.99 18.62
C ARG A 174 -25.98 -17.77 17.39
N LYS A 175 -24.70 -17.69 17.06
CA LYS A 175 -24.09 -18.40 15.93
C LYS A 175 -23.16 -19.48 16.47
N MET A 176 -23.43 -20.75 16.16
CA MET A 176 -22.59 -21.86 16.60
C MET A 176 -21.53 -22.17 15.55
N PHE A 177 -20.34 -22.57 16.00
CA PHE A 177 -19.29 -23.04 15.12
C PHE A 177 -18.65 -24.33 15.65
N VAL A 178 -18.15 -25.14 14.71
CA VAL A 178 -17.34 -26.33 14.97
C VAL A 178 -16.14 -26.28 14.02
N MET A 179 -14.96 -26.48 14.57
CA MET A 179 -13.69 -26.58 13.88
C MET A 179 -13.08 -27.96 14.14
N GLN A 180 -12.61 -28.62 13.08
CA GLN A 180 -11.87 -29.87 13.17
C GLN A 180 -10.69 -29.87 12.19
N GLN A 181 -9.52 -30.28 12.67
CA GLN A 181 -8.35 -30.47 11.83
C GLN A 181 -8.53 -31.69 10.91
N ILE A 182 -8.28 -31.53 9.61
CA ILE A 182 -8.32 -32.63 8.66
C ILE A 182 -7.08 -33.51 8.89
N PRO A 183 -7.25 -34.80 9.21
CA PRO A 183 -6.14 -35.69 9.55
C PRO A 183 -5.06 -35.74 8.45
N LYS A 184 -3.79 -35.78 8.88
CA LYS A 184 -2.61 -35.85 8.00
C LYS A 184 -2.47 -34.65 7.04
N SER A 185 -3.05 -33.51 7.38
CA SER A 185 -2.94 -32.27 6.61
C SER A 185 -2.79 -31.05 7.53
N ASN A 186 -2.45 -29.90 6.95
CA ASN A 186 -2.46 -28.59 7.60
C ASN A 186 -3.80 -27.84 7.40
N LEU A 187 -4.84 -28.55 6.95
CA LEU A 187 -6.15 -27.98 6.65
C LEU A 187 -7.10 -28.15 7.83
N LEU A 188 -8.02 -27.20 7.96
CA LEU A 188 -9.07 -27.20 8.97
C LEU A 188 -10.42 -27.18 8.28
N LEU A 189 -11.34 -28.01 8.75
CA LEU A 189 -12.75 -27.96 8.41
C LEU A 189 -13.46 -27.10 9.44
N LEU A 190 -14.20 -26.10 8.97
CA LEU A 190 -14.96 -25.19 9.80
C LEU A 190 -16.42 -25.20 9.34
N VAL A 191 -17.33 -25.38 10.28
CA VAL A 191 -18.77 -25.41 10.03
C VAL A 191 -19.43 -24.39 10.95
N THR A 192 -20.25 -23.53 10.40
CA THR A 192 -20.97 -22.50 11.15
C THR A 192 -22.40 -22.36 10.68
N ASP A 193 -23.26 -21.88 11.57
CA ASP A 193 -24.64 -21.51 11.23
C ASP A 193 -24.65 -20.31 10.25
N SER A 194 -25.50 -20.35 9.22
CA SER A 194 -25.63 -19.28 8.21
C SER A 194 -26.85 -18.37 8.43
N ILE A 195 -27.70 -18.69 9.42
CA ILE A 195 -28.97 -17.98 9.66
C ILE A 195 -28.76 -16.66 10.43
N CYS A 196 -27.74 -16.59 11.28
CA CYS A 196 -27.49 -15.46 12.17
C CYS A 196 -26.46 -14.48 11.57
N ASP A 197 -26.88 -13.22 11.39
CA ASP A 197 -26.01 -12.13 10.96
C ASP A 197 -25.22 -11.57 12.15
N CYS A 198 -23.89 -11.63 12.06
CA CYS A 198 -22.95 -11.21 13.10
C CYS A 198 -22.10 -10.02 12.67
N SER A 199 -22.63 -9.15 11.80
CA SER A 199 -21.98 -7.92 11.31
C SER A 199 -21.62 -6.90 12.40
N VAL A 200 -22.04 -7.11 13.65
CA VAL A 200 -21.60 -6.32 14.82
C VAL A 200 -20.10 -6.44 15.05
N PHE A 201 -19.50 -7.57 14.67
CA PHE A 201 -18.05 -7.77 14.76
C PHE A 201 -17.36 -7.16 13.53
N PRO A 202 -16.37 -6.26 13.72
CA PRO A 202 -15.62 -5.73 12.60
C PRO A 202 -14.79 -6.82 11.91
N PRO A 203 -14.47 -6.66 10.61
CA PRO A 203 -13.60 -7.60 9.91
C PRO A 203 -12.19 -7.57 10.52
N VAL A 204 -11.59 -8.75 10.66
CA VAL A 204 -10.20 -8.91 11.09
C VAL A 204 -9.31 -8.90 9.84
N LEU A 205 -8.51 -7.86 9.68
CA LEU A 205 -7.73 -7.62 8.46
C LEU A 205 -6.23 -7.83 8.68
N GLN A 206 -5.56 -8.36 7.65
CA GLN A 206 -4.09 -8.42 7.56
C GLN A 206 -3.54 -7.15 6.90
N LYS A 207 -3.81 -5.98 7.50
CA LYS A 207 -3.43 -4.69 6.93
C LYS A 207 -2.02 -4.30 7.37
N ALA A 208 -1.15 -3.99 6.40
CA ALA A 208 0.17 -3.44 6.66
C ALA A 208 0.08 -1.97 7.10
N THR A 209 0.84 -1.63 8.14
CA THR A 209 0.95 -0.29 8.70
C THR A 209 2.41 0.13 8.76
N GLU A 210 2.70 1.36 8.36
CA GLU A 210 4.06 1.93 8.45
C GLU A 210 4.48 2.06 9.91
N VAL A 211 5.64 1.50 10.24
CA VAL A 211 6.26 1.62 11.55
C VAL A 211 6.88 3.01 11.66
N LYS A 212 6.38 3.81 12.60
CA LYS A 212 6.98 5.12 12.91
C LYS A 212 7.97 4.94 14.04
N TYR A 213 9.26 4.94 13.71
CA TYR A 213 10.32 5.07 14.70
C TYR A 213 10.20 6.44 15.35
N ILE A 214 9.70 6.48 16.58
CA ILE A 214 9.69 7.71 17.35
C ILE A 214 11.16 8.12 17.52
N LEU A 215 11.43 9.42 17.42
CA LEU A 215 12.53 10.15 18.06
C LEU A 215 12.61 9.91 19.60
N ALA A 216 12.23 8.73 20.09
CA ALA A 216 12.01 8.37 21.50
C ALA A 216 13.31 8.23 22.30
N VAL A 217 14.47 8.28 21.64
CA VAL A 217 15.77 8.22 22.33
C VAL A 217 16.42 9.61 22.45
N LEU A 218 15.97 10.63 21.70
CA LEU A 218 16.64 11.94 21.68
C LEU A 218 15.95 13.04 22.48
N GLN A 219 14.72 12.83 22.96
CA GLN A 219 14.08 13.74 23.92
C GLN A 219 14.35 13.38 25.39
N ASP A 220 14.69 12.13 25.70
CA ASP A 220 14.97 11.67 27.08
C ASP A 220 16.45 11.83 27.49
N VAL A 221 17.32 12.21 26.56
CA VAL A 221 18.75 12.52 26.81
C VAL A 221 18.99 14.04 26.94
N ARG A 222 17.93 14.85 26.85
CA ARG A 222 18.00 16.32 26.90
C ARG A 222 17.07 16.91 27.97
N GLY A 223 16.89 16.19 29.08
CA GLY A 223 16.28 16.65 30.33
C GLY A 223 17.31 16.72 31.44
#